data_AF-A0A7X9H0Y0-F1
#
_entry.id   AF-A0A7X9H0Y0-F1
#
_cell.length_a   1.000
_cell.length_b   1.000
_cell.length_c   1.000
_cell.angle_alpha   90.00
_cell.angle_beta   90.00
_cell.angle_gamma   90.00
#
_symmetry.space_group_name_H-M   'P 1'
#
loop_
_entity.id
_entity.type
_entity.pdbx_description
1 polymer ?
#
loop_
_entity_poly.entity_id
_entity_poly.type
_entity_poly.pdbx_seq_one_letter_code
_entity_poly.pdbx_strand_id
1 'polypeptide(L)'
;SIIPGAGHMYLGYQKKGLIIMGGFFFTIFFMGWLNISLFLFVLPLIWFYSFFDVLHSVNGTDVKEHRINLEFLKIKPEWIGIGLIIIGILIILERILYPLIPYEIRNYIQTSIVALIFIIGGIKLLAKNKKVVDGEVHERCKKDE
;
A
#
# COMPACT_ATOMS: atom_id res chain seq x y z
N SER A 1 2.65 -17.76 12.59
CA SER A 1 3.23 -16.85 13.60
C SER A 1 2.23 -15.80 14.00
N ILE A 2 2.14 -15.45 15.29
CA ILE A 2 1.25 -14.37 15.78
C ILE A 2 1.78 -12.99 15.36
N ILE A 3 3.10 -12.82 15.37
CA ILE A 3 3.78 -11.57 15.04
C ILE A 3 4.20 -11.59 13.55
N PRO A 4 3.78 -10.59 12.74
CA PRO A 4 4.26 -10.41 11.36
C PRO A 4 5.79 -10.31 11.30
N GLY A 5 6.40 -10.99 10.32
CA GLY A 5 7.85 -11.03 10.14
C GLY A 5 8.61 -12.01 11.04
N ALA A 6 8.05 -12.41 12.20
CA ALA A 6 8.71 -13.36 13.09
C ALA A 6 8.85 -14.77 12.47
N GLY A 7 7.89 -15.19 11.63
CA GLY A 7 7.99 -16.46 10.90
C GLY A 7 9.14 -16.49 9.89
N HIS A 8 9.44 -15.35 9.24
CA HIS A 8 10.59 -15.22 8.35
C HIS A 8 11.91 -15.31 9.13
N MET A 9 11.99 -14.68 10.31
CA MET A 9 13.17 -14.79 11.17
C MET A 9 13.39 -16.23 11.65
N TYR A 10 12.31 -16.95 11.97
CA TYR A 10 12.36 -18.36 12.36
C TYR A 10 12.93 -19.26 11.26
N LEU A 11 12.61 -18.96 10.00
CA LEU A 11 13.15 -19.67 8.82
C LEU A 11 14.58 -19.23 8.43
N GLY A 12 15.23 -18.36 9.21
CA GLY A 12 16.57 -17.84 8.92
C GLY A 12 16.61 -16.58 8.06
N TYR A 13 15.48 -16.08 7.56
CA TYR A 13 15.37 -14.84 6.78
C TYR A 13 15.28 -13.60 7.68
N GLN A 14 16.33 -13.35 8.47
CA GLN A 14 16.34 -12.27 9.48
C GLN A 14 16.04 -10.89 8.90
N LYS A 15 16.71 -10.50 7.80
CA LYS A 15 16.53 -9.20 7.16
C LYS A 15 15.09 -8.99 6.65
N LYS A 16 14.49 -10.03 6.07
CA LYS A 16 13.12 -9.98 5.50
C LYS A 16 12.10 -9.86 6.63
N GLY A 17 12.28 -10.68 7.67
CA GLY A 17 11.46 -10.62 8.87
C GLY A 17 11.51 -9.26 9.55
N LEU A 18 12.70 -8.67 9.70
CA LEU A 18 12.85 -7.34 10.31
C LEU A 18 12.16 -6.24 9.51
N ILE A 19 12.23 -6.25 8.17
CA ILE A 19 11.54 -5.26 7.33
C ILE A 19 10.02 -5.39 7.46
N ILE A 20 9.49 -6.61 7.43
CA ILE A 20 8.04 -6.85 7.56
C ILE A 20 7.54 -6.47 8.95
N MET A 21 8.28 -6.87 9.99
CA MET A 21 7.98 -6.55 11.38
C MET A 21 8.07 -5.04 11.63
N GLY A 22 9.12 -4.39 11.13
CA GLY A 22 9.31 -2.96 11.17
C GLY A 22 8.20 -2.21 10.42
N GLY A 23 7.80 -2.65 9.24
CA GLY A 23 6.68 -2.08 8.47
C GLY A 23 5.35 -2.20 9.22
N PHE A 24 5.07 -3.35 9.83
CA PHE A 24 3.86 -3.54 10.63
C PHE A 24 3.80 -2.59 11.83
N PHE A 25 4.87 -2.52 12.64
CA PHE A 25 4.91 -1.61 13.79
C PHE A 25 4.96 -0.15 13.38
N PHE A 26 5.66 0.19 12.29
CA PHE A 26 5.67 1.53 11.73
C PHE A 26 4.27 1.96 11.30
N THR A 27 3.49 1.08 10.66
CA THR A 27 2.08 1.36 10.33
C THR A 27 1.25 1.61 11.59
N ILE A 28 1.39 0.82 12.65
CA ILE A 28 0.68 1.07 13.93
C ILE A 28 1.05 2.44 14.51
N PHE A 29 2.36 2.71 14.60
CA PHE A 29 2.88 3.97 15.14
C PHE A 29 2.38 5.18 14.34
N PHE A 30 2.51 5.11 13.01
CA PHE A 30 2.13 6.18 12.11
C PHE A 30 0.62 6.41 12.11
N MET A 31 -0.16 5.33 12.17
CA MET A 31 -1.61 5.41 12.30
C MET A 31 -2.02 6.07 13.63
N GLY A 32 -1.43 5.65 14.75
CA GLY A 32 -1.72 6.23 16.06
C GLY A 32 -1.33 7.71 16.14
N TRP A 33 -0.18 8.07 15.57
CA TRP A 33 0.29 9.45 15.49
C TRP A 33 -0.66 10.33 14.67
N LEU A 34 -1.12 9.85 13.52
CA LEU A 34 -2.01 10.60 12.64
C LEU A 34 -3.48 10.54 13.06
N ASN A 35 -3.85 9.62 13.96
CA ASN A 35 -5.23 9.35 14.38
C ASN A 35 -6.20 8.96 13.24
N ILE A 36 -5.67 8.46 12.13
CA ILE A 36 -6.45 8.12 10.94
C ILE A 36 -6.95 6.67 11.04
N SER A 37 -8.26 6.47 11.18
CA SER A 37 -8.87 5.12 11.26
C SER A 37 -8.75 4.30 9.97
N LEU A 38 -8.55 4.96 8.82
CA LEU A 38 -8.45 4.34 7.49
C LEU A 38 -7.34 3.27 7.37
N PHE A 39 -6.25 3.40 8.12
CA PHE A 39 -5.12 2.47 8.06
C PHE A 39 -5.36 1.16 8.84
N LEU A 40 -6.47 1.03 9.58
CA LEU A 40 -6.84 -0.21 10.27
C LEU A 40 -6.96 -1.41 9.33
N PHE A 41 -7.33 -1.18 8.07
CA PHE A 41 -7.43 -2.25 7.07
C PHE A 41 -6.05 -2.73 6.57
N VAL A 42 -5.02 -1.89 6.65
CA VAL A 42 -3.66 -2.23 6.18
C VAL A 42 -2.98 -3.22 7.13
N LEU A 43 -3.29 -3.15 8.43
CA LEU A 43 -2.80 -4.05 9.47
C LEU A 43 -3.06 -5.54 9.18
N PRO A 44 -4.31 -5.99 8.99
CA PRO A 44 -4.59 -7.39 8.65
C PRO A 44 -4.02 -7.75 7.28
N LEU A 45 -3.95 -6.82 6.32
CA LEU A 45 -3.34 -7.08 5.01
C LEU A 45 -1.84 -7.43 5.12
N ILE A 46 -1.07 -6.64 5.88
CA ILE A 46 0.34 -6.91 6.15
C ILE A 46 0.50 -8.24 6.91
N TRP A 47 -0.40 -8.51 7.86
CA TRP A 47 -0.38 -9.74 8.64
C TRP A 47 -0.63 -10.98 7.77
N PHE A 48 -1.68 -10.97 6.94
CA PHE A 48 -1.98 -12.07 6.01
C PHE A 48 -0.85 -12.26 4.99
N TYR A 49 -0.32 -11.17 4.42
CA TYR A 49 0.83 -11.23 3.53
C TYR A 49 2.00 -11.95 4.21
N SER A 50 2.37 -11.54 5.42
CA SER A 50 3.45 -12.18 6.18
C SER A 50 3.17 -13.65 6.46
N PHE A 51 1.92 -14.01 6.76
CA PHE A 51 1.52 -15.37 7.08
C PHE A 51 1.63 -16.29 5.86
N PHE A 52 1.04 -15.89 4.72
CA PHE A 52 1.09 -16.68 3.49
C PHE A 52 2.50 -16.76 2.90
N ASP A 53 3.27 -15.69 2.97
CA ASP A 53 4.66 -15.67 2.45
C ASP A 53 5.57 -16.65 3.21
N VAL A 54 5.39 -16.79 4.54
CA VAL A 54 6.07 -17.83 5.34
C VAL A 54 5.61 -19.23 4.92
N LEU A 55 4.30 -19.46 4.75
CA LEU A 55 3.78 -20.77 4.35
C LEU A 55 4.31 -21.23 2.99
N HIS A 56 4.36 -20.33 2.00
CA HIS A 56 4.94 -20.64 0.70
C HIS A 56 6.46 -20.88 0.77
N SER A 57 7.16 -20.20 1.69
CA SER A 57 8.59 -20.44 1.93
C SER A 57 8.85 -21.83 2.54
N VAL A 58 7.95 -22.33 3.38
CA VAL A 58 8.05 -23.68 3.99
C VAL A 58 7.70 -24.78 3.00
N ASN A 59 6.71 -24.56 2.13
CA ASN A 59 6.25 -25.57 1.17
C ASN A 59 7.19 -25.80 -0.03
N GLY A 60 8.40 -25.19 -0.03
CA GLY A 60 9.45 -25.46 -1.02
C GLY A 60 9.19 -24.90 -2.42
N THR A 61 8.10 -24.14 -2.63
CA THR A 61 7.73 -23.57 -3.94
C THR A 61 8.57 -22.37 -4.36
N ASP A 62 9.40 -21.81 -3.48
CA ASP A 62 10.39 -20.81 -3.86
C ASP A 62 11.58 -20.81 -2.88
N VAL A 63 12.49 -21.78 -3.04
CA VAL A 63 13.87 -21.71 -2.49
C VAL A 63 14.74 -20.80 -3.38
N LYS A 64 14.13 -19.83 -4.06
CA LYS A 64 14.91 -18.73 -4.59
C LYS A 64 15.26 -17.86 -3.41
N GLU A 65 16.53 -17.94 -3.04
CA GLU A 65 17.33 -16.91 -2.40
C GLU A 65 16.88 -15.52 -2.90
N HIS A 66 15.74 -15.04 -2.41
CA HIS A 66 15.32 -13.66 -2.50
C HIS A 66 16.24 -12.97 -1.51
N ARG A 67 17.50 -12.78 -1.94
CA ARG A 67 18.20 -11.52 -1.73
C ARG A 67 17.10 -10.51 -1.82
N ILE A 68 16.81 -9.88 -0.70
CA ILE A 68 15.83 -8.81 -0.59
C ILE A 68 16.37 -7.80 -1.59
N ASN A 69 15.92 -7.94 -2.82
CA ASN A 69 16.29 -7.05 -3.88
C ASN A 69 15.70 -5.77 -3.32
N LEU A 70 16.55 -4.77 -3.22
CA LEU A 70 16.19 -3.37 -3.06
C LEU A 70 15.24 -2.92 -4.19
N GLU A 71 14.39 -3.78 -4.76
CA GLU A 71 13.34 -3.48 -5.71
C GLU A 71 12.22 -2.66 -5.08
N PHE A 72 11.93 -2.84 -3.78
CA PHE A 72 11.14 -1.86 -3.01
C PHE A 72 11.85 -0.50 -2.89
N LEU A 73 13.19 -0.45 -3.05
CA LEU A 73 13.98 0.79 -3.09
C LEU A 73 14.22 1.30 -4.52
N LYS A 74 14.05 0.46 -5.55
CA LYS A 74 13.99 0.86 -6.98
C LYS A 74 12.61 1.40 -7.37
N ILE A 75 11.76 1.70 -6.39
CA ILE A 75 10.63 2.57 -6.68
C ILE A 75 11.23 3.91 -7.11
N LYS A 76 10.90 4.31 -8.34
CA LYS A 76 11.27 5.59 -8.92
C LYS A 76 11.07 6.69 -7.85
N PRO A 77 12.11 7.43 -7.44
CA PRO A 77 12.03 8.38 -6.34
C PRO A 77 10.96 9.46 -6.57
N GLU A 78 10.61 9.72 -7.83
CA GLU A 78 9.51 10.61 -8.21
C GLU A 78 8.15 10.12 -7.67
N TRP A 79 7.91 8.80 -7.65
CA TRP A 79 6.68 8.22 -7.13
C TRP A 79 6.62 8.23 -5.61
N ILE A 80 7.78 8.07 -4.95
CA ILE A 80 7.90 8.27 -3.50
C ILE A 80 7.52 9.71 -3.13
N GLY A 81 8.03 10.68 -3.90
CA GLY A 81 7.73 12.11 -3.68
C GLY A 81 6.26 12.43 -3.86
N ILE A 82 5.65 11.96 -4.95
CA ILE A 82 4.21 12.15 -5.19
C ILE A 82 3.36 11.51 -4.08
N GLY A 83 3.73 10.31 -3.62
CA GLY A 83 3.06 9.66 -2.50
C GLY A 83 3.12 10.48 -1.22
N LEU A 84 4.28 11.04 -0.90
CA LEU A 84 4.49 11.86 0.29
C LEU A 84 3.68 13.17 0.24
N ILE A 85 3.60 13.81 -0.93
CA ILE A 85 2.79 15.03 -1.15
C ILE A 85 1.30 14.73 -0.96
N ILE A 86 0.80 13.64 -1.57
CA ILE A 86 -0.60 13.23 -1.43
C ILE A 86 -0.94 12.93 0.04
N ILE A 87 -0.06 12.19 0.73
CA ILE A 87 -0.21 11.91 2.17
C ILE A 87 -0.23 13.21 2.98
N GLY A 88 0.68 14.15 2.71
CA GLY A 88 0.73 15.44 3.40
C GLY A 88 -0.53 16.28 3.20
N ILE A 89 -1.07 16.35 1.97
CA ILE A 89 -2.33 17.03 1.68
C ILE A 89 -3.49 16.38 2.42
N LEU A 90 -3.54 15.05 2.45
CA LEU A 90 -4.59 14.29 3.13
C LEU A 90 -4.57 14.54 4.66
N ILE A 91 -3.37 14.64 5.25
CA ILE A 91 -3.20 15.00 6.67
C ILE A 91 -3.67 16.44 6.94
N ILE A 92 -3.32 17.39 6.08
CA ILE A 92 -3.78 18.79 6.23
C ILE A 92 -5.30 18.85 6.15
N LEU A 93 -5.90 18.11 5.21
CA LEU A 93 -7.35 18.05 5.04
C LEU A 93 -8.05 17.50 6.29
N GLU A 94 -7.57 16.38 6.84
CA GLU A 94 -8.14 15.83 8.08
C GLU A 94 -7.88 16.75 9.29
N ARG A 95 -6.67 17.28 9.44
CA ARG A 95 -6.31 17.99 10.67
C ARG A 95 -6.87 19.41 10.74
N ILE A 96 -7.03 20.08 9.60
CA ILE A 96 -7.48 21.47 9.54
C ILE A 96 -8.95 21.57 9.13
N LEU A 97 -9.39 20.83 8.11
CA LEU A 97 -10.75 20.96 7.58
C LEU A 97 -11.79 20.22 8.43
N TYR A 98 -11.42 19.06 9.00
CA TYR A 98 -12.33 18.22 9.78
C TYR A 98 -12.75 18.82 11.14
N PRO A 99 -11.89 19.52 11.93
CA PRO A 99 -12.35 20.17 13.15
C PRO A 99 -13.30 21.34 12.93
N LEU A 100 -13.30 21.97 11.74
CA LEU A 100 -14.20 23.07 11.38
C LEU A 100 -15.64 22.62 11.11
N ILE A 101 -15.88 21.32 10.94
CA ILE A 101 -17.21 20.76 10.64
C ILE A 101 -17.95 20.38 11.95
N PRO A 102 -19.25 20.74 12.08
CA PRO A 102 -20.05 20.38 13.25
C PRO A 102 -20.15 18.86 13.46
N TYR A 103 -20.26 18.47 14.73
CA TYR A 103 -20.15 17.08 15.21
C TYR A 103 -21.16 16.11 14.59
N GLU A 104 -22.36 16.59 14.23
CA GLU A 104 -23.42 15.75 13.65
C GLU A 104 -23.11 15.25 12.24
N ILE A 105 -22.32 16.01 11.47
CA ILE A 105 -22.01 15.70 10.06
C ILE A 105 -20.67 14.96 9.95
N ARG A 106 -19.90 14.88 11.04
CA ARG A 106 -18.54 14.32 11.09
C ARG A 106 -18.48 12.90 10.52
N ASN A 107 -19.36 12.00 11.00
CA ASN A 107 -19.35 10.60 10.60
C ASN A 107 -19.74 10.40 9.12
N TYR A 108 -20.65 11.21 8.58
CA TYR A 108 -21.05 11.14 7.17
C TYR A 108 -19.95 11.64 6.23
N ILE A 109 -19.21 12.68 6.62
CA ILE A 109 -18.09 13.24 5.85
C ILE A 109 -16.96 12.23 5.77
N GLN A 110 -16.60 11.54 6.87
CA GLN A 110 -15.52 10.55 6.86
C GLN A 110 -15.78 9.45 5.84
N THR A 111 -16.96 8.82 5.91
CA THR A 111 -17.29 7.70 5.02
C THR A 111 -17.45 8.17 3.58
N SER A 112 -17.93 9.40 3.37
CA SER A 112 -18.06 9.99 2.03
C SER A 112 -16.70 10.27 1.37
N ILE A 113 -15.73 10.81 2.10
CA ILE A 113 -14.37 11.06 1.59
C ILE A 113 -13.69 9.73 1.23
N VAL A 114 -13.79 8.73 2.11
CA VAL A 114 -13.24 7.38 1.87
C VAL A 114 -13.83 6.79 0.59
N ALA A 115 -15.15 6.80 0.47
CA ALA A 115 -15.85 6.27 -0.70
C ALA A 115 -15.45 7.01 -1.99
N LEU A 116 -15.35 8.33 -1.97
CA LEU A 116 -14.88 9.14 -3.10
C LEU A 116 -13.46 8.77 -3.53
N ILE A 117 -12.53 8.60 -2.59
CA ILE A 117 -11.15 8.18 -2.87
C ILE A 117 -11.15 6.79 -3.53
N PHE A 118 -11.94 5.84 -3.02
CA PHE A 118 -12.06 4.50 -3.62
C PHE A 118 -12.67 4.52 -5.03
N ILE A 119 -13.72 5.31 -5.25
CA ILE A 119 -14.38 5.46 -6.56
C ILE A 119 -13.40 6.07 -7.57
N ILE A 120 -12.76 7.19 -7.22
CA ILE A 120 -11.79 7.86 -8.09
C ILE A 120 -10.59 6.95 -8.37
N GLY A 121 -10.08 6.27 -7.34
CA GLY A 121 -8.99 5.31 -7.46
C GLY A 121 -9.34 4.15 -8.38
N GLY A 122 -10.54 3.56 -8.22
CA GLY A 122 -11.06 2.50 -9.07
C GLY A 122 -11.22 2.92 -10.52
N ILE A 123 -11.82 4.09 -10.77
CA ILE A 123 -11.98 4.64 -12.14
C ILE A 123 -10.62 4.87 -12.79
N LYS A 124 -9.66 5.47 -12.07
CA LYS A 124 -8.30 5.72 -12.58
C LYS A 124 -7.55 4.43 -12.90
N LEU A 125 -7.73 3.37 -12.10
CA LEU A 125 -7.13 2.05 -12.35
C LEU A 125 -7.68 1.45 -13.66
N LEU A 126 -9.01 1.48 -13.83
CA LEU A 126 -9.69 0.99 -15.03
C LEU A 126 -9.28 1.79 -16.29
N ALA A 127 -9.19 3.11 -16.17
CA ALA A 127 -8.78 3.98 -17.28
C ALA A 127 -7.30 3.80 -17.67
N LYS A 128 -6.42 3.48 -16.72
CA LYS A 128 -5.00 3.20 -16.99
C LYS A 128 -4.83 1.94 -17.84
N ASN A 129 -5.63 0.91 -17.60
CA ASN A 129 -5.60 -0.31 -18.42
C ASN A 129 -6.04 -0.01 -19.86
N LYS A 130 -7.03 0.86 -20.05
CA LYS A 130 -7.52 1.25 -21.38
C LYS A 130 -6.47 2.01 -22.22
N LYS A 131 -5.68 2.89 -21.59
CA LYS A 131 -4.60 3.63 -22.27
C LYS A 131 -3.41 2.77 -22.69
N VAL A 132 -3.11 1.70 -21.94
CA VAL A 132 -2.06 0.75 -22.31
C VAL A 132 -2.50 -0.07 -23.53
N VAL A 133 -3.77 -0.50 -23.57
CA VAL A 133 -4.34 -1.27 -24.69
C VAL A 133 -4.44 -0.43 -25.97
N ASP A 134 -4.92 0.82 -25.92
CA ASP A 134 -4.99 1.68 -27.10
C ASP A 134 -3.59 2.06 -27.65
N GLY A 135 -2.60 2.19 -26.76
CA GLY A 135 -1.22 2.48 -27.15
C GLY A 135 -0.56 1.34 -27.93
N GLU A 136 -0.76 0.09 -27.49
CA GLU A 136 -0.22 -1.10 -28.18
C GLU A 136 -0.90 -1.39 -29.52
N VAL A 137 -2.18 -1.03 -29.68
CA VAL A 137 -2.90 -1.18 -30.95
C VAL A 137 -2.41 -0.16 -31.99
N HIS A 138 -2.13 1.07 -31.58
CA HIS A 138 -1.65 2.12 -32.48
C HIS A 138 -0.20 1.92 -32.94
N GLU A 139 0.67 1.32 -32.12
CA GLU A 139 2.04 0.93 -32.54
C GLU A 139 2.06 -0.25 -33.51
N ARG A 140 1.11 -1.19 -33.41
CA ARG A 140 1.04 -2.34 -34.33
C ARG A 140 0.68 -1.89 -35.75
N CYS A 141 -0.35 -1.06 -35.91
CA CYS A 141 -0.74 -0.54 -37.23
C CYS A 141 0.33 0.32 -37.93
N LYS A 142 1.34 0.82 -37.21
CA LYS A 142 2.41 1.66 -37.77
C LYS A 142 3.66 0.87 -38.20
N LYS A 143 3.73 -0.43 -37.89
CA LYS A 143 4.82 -1.34 -38.31
C LYS A 143 4.46 -2.13 -39.58
N ASP A 144 3.21 -2.06 -39.99
CA ASP A 144 2.64 -2.84 -41.08
C ASP A 144 2.54 -2.03 -42.40
N GLU A 145 3.05 -0.79 -42.41
CA GLU A 145 3.15 0.16 -43.54
C GLU A 145 4.62 0.47 -43.84
#